data_AF-A0A432GAA8-F1
#
_entry.id   AF-A0A432GAA8-F1
#
_cell.length_a   1.000
_cell.length_b   1.000
_cell.length_c   1.000
_cell.angle_alpha   90.00
_cell.angle_beta   90.00
_cell.angle_gamma   90.00
#
_symmetry.space_group_name_H-M   'P 1'
#
loop_
_entity.id
_entity.type
_entity.pdbx_description
1 polymer ?
#
loop_
_entity_poly.entity_id
_entity_poly.type
_entity_poly.pdbx_seq_one_letter_code
_entity_poly.pdbx_strand_id
1 'polypeptide(L)'
;MSSTEYQVDRRELQFVVNETLKAGKLCELPDFAEFDEEMFTMIINEASTFSEQVLAPLNENGDRQGCRIENGSVVTPDGFANAWKQLGEGGWLSMNMPPEYGGQGLPEVISIIAKETQLAANQGFTIGASLTSGSANLIYTFGSE
;
A
#
# COMPACT_ATOMS: atom_id res chain seq x y z
N MET A 1 -1.54 17.51 -19.40
CA MET A 1 -1.45 17.13 -17.97
C MET A 1 -2.03 18.26 -17.18
N SER A 2 -3.09 18.00 -16.41
CA SER A 2 -3.68 19.00 -15.53
C SER A 2 -2.75 19.21 -14.33
N SER A 3 -2.64 20.42 -13.79
CA SER A 3 -1.78 20.70 -12.62
C SER A 3 -2.31 20.09 -11.31
N THR A 4 -3.35 19.27 -11.38
CA THR A 4 -4.06 18.65 -10.24
C THR A 4 -3.96 17.13 -10.23
N GLU A 5 -3.31 16.51 -11.23
CA GLU A 5 -3.07 15.07 -11.24
C GLU A 5 -2.03 14.70 -10.18
N TYR A 6 -2.37 13.78 -9.28
CA TYR A 6 -1.41 13.21 -8.34
C TYR A 6 -0.29 12.50 -9.10
N GLN A 7 0.95 12.81 -8.76
CA GLN A 7 2.15 12.23 -9.35
C GLN A 7 3.15 11.96 -8.23
N VAL A 8 3.73 10.77 -8.24
CA VAL A 8 4.77 10.37 -7.29
C VAL A 8 6.12 10.78 -7.83
N ASP A 9 6.91 11.49 -7.01
CA ASP A 9 8.33 11.70 -7.29
C ASP A 9 9.11 10.41 -6.98
N ARG A 10 9.07 9.47 -7.94
CA ARG A 10 9.78 8.19 -7.83
C ARG A 10 11.26 8.40 -7.57
N ARG A 11 11.88 9.46 -8.12
CA ARG A 11 13.30 9.71 -7.92
C ARG A 11 13.58 10.03 -6.45
N GLU A 12 12.74 10.83 -5.82
CA GLU A 12 12.88 11.17 -4.40
C GLU A 12 12.72 9.93 -3.52
N LEU A 13 11.71 9.09 -3.77
CA LEU A 13 11.55 7.82 -3.06
C LEU A 13 12.79 6.92 -3.22
N GLN A 14 13.30 6.77 -4.45
CA GLN A 14 14.51 5.96 -4.69
C GLN A 14 15.75 6.54 -4.01
N PHE A 15 15.89 7.87 -3.96
CA PHE A 15 16.98 8.52 -3.22
C PHE A 15 16.90 8.21 -1.72
N VAL A 16 15.70 8.30 -1.13
CA VAL A 16 15.49 7.97 0.29
C VAL A 16 15.83 6.50 0.56
N VAL A 17 15.35 5.57 -0.25
CA VAL A 17 15.54 4.12 -0.06
C VAL A 17 17.00 3.73 -0.22
N ASN A 18 17.62 4.16 -1.33
CA ASN A 18 18.91 3.63 -1.76
C ASN A 18 20.08 4.41 -1.16
N GLU A 19 19.99 5.74 -1.11
CA GLU A 19 21.12 6.59 -0.72
C GLU A 19 21.06 6.98 0.76
N THR A 20 19.86 7.30 1.26
CA THR A 20 19.68 7.75 2.64
C THR A 20 19.59 6.58 3.62
N LEU A 21 18.62 5.68 3.41
CA LEU A 21 18.36 4.55 4.28
C LEU A 21 19.26 3.34 3.98
N LYS A 22 19.75 3.24 2.73
CA LYS A 22 20.56 2.12 2.24
C LYS A 22 19.85 0.79 2.48
N ALA A 23 18.57 0.73 2.10
CA ALA A 23 17.68 -0.39 2.40
C ALA A 23 18.16 -1.73 1.82
N GLY A 24 18.98 -1.72 0.77
CA GLY A 24 19.61 -2.93 0.22
C GLY A 24 20.42 -3.75 1.23
N LYS A 25 20.95 -3.11 2.29
CA LYS A 25 21.61 -3.83 3.39
C LYS A 25 20.70 -4.81 4.13
N LEU A 26 19.38 -4.62 4.06
CA LEU A 26 18.41 -5.53 4.67
C LEU A 26 18.46 -6.92 4.00
N CYS A 27 18.80 -7.00 2.71
CA CYS A 27 18.96 -8.25 1.97
C CYS A 27 20.10 -9.13 2.49
N GLU A 28 21.00 -8.59 3.32
CA GLU A 28 22.04 -9.37 4.01
C GLU A 28 21.49 -10.17 5.21
N LEU A 29 20.28 -9.85 5.67
CA LEU A 29 19.63 -10.54 6.78
C LEU A 29 18.92 -11.82 6.27
N PRO A 30 18.96 -12.93 7.02
CA PRO A 30 18.32 -14.19 6.60
C PRO A 30 16.84 -14.04 6.22
N ASP A 31 16.09 -13.22 6.95
CA ASP A 31 14.66 -13.00 6.76
C ASP A 31 14.33 -12.28 5.44
N PHE A 32 15.31 -11.63 4.81
CA PHE A 32 15.13 -10.85 3.58
C PHE A 32 16.08 -11.28 2.45
N ALA A 33 16.73 -12.44 2.61
CA ALA A 33 17.74 -12.94 1.66
C ALA A 33 17.15 -13.33 0.29
N GLU A 34 15.83 -13.43 0.19
CA GLU A 34 15.12 -13.63 -1.08
C GLU A 34 14.90 -12.34 -1.89
N PHE A 35 15.16 -11.17 -1.30
CA PHE A 35 15.02 -9.87 -1.95
C PHE A 35 16.36 -9.27 -2.37
N ASP A 36 16.29 -8.30 -3.27
CA ASP A 36 17.40 -7.47 -3.71
C ASP A 36 16.93 -6.02 -3.95
N GLU A 37 17.88 -5.13 -4.19
CA GLU A 37 17.61 -3.70 -4.41
C GLU A 37 16.75 -3.44 -5.67
N GLU A 38 16.85 -4.31 -6.68
CA GLU A 38 16.07 -4.18 -7.91
C GLU A 38 14.59 -4.49 -7.64
N MET A 39 14.31 -5.52 -6.86
CA MET A 39 12.97 -5.85 -6.38
C MET A 39 12.37 -4.71 -5.56
N PHE A 40 13.12 -4.12 -4.62
CA PHE A 40 12.65 -2.97 -3.86
C PHE A 40 12.30 -1.79 -4.78
N THR A 41 13.17 -1.51 -5.76
CA THR A 41 12.94 -0.47 -6.76
C THR A 41 11.67 -0.73 -7.57
N MET A 42 11.47 -1.97 -8.02
CA MET A 42 10.30 -2.39 -8.79
C MET A 42 9.01 -2.23 -8.00
N ILE A 43 8.98 -2.70 -6.74
CA ILE A 43 7.81 -2.61 -5.87
C ILE A 43 7.39 -1.15 -5.65
N ILE A 44 8.34 -0.25 -5.41
CA ILE A 44 8.06 1.18 -5.22
C ILE A 44 7.50 1.80 -6.51
N ASN A 45 8.03 1.42 -7.67
CA ASN A 45 7.53 1.91 -8.96
C ASN A 45 6.10 1.42 -9.23
N GLU A 46 5.81 0.15 -8.96
CA GLU A 46 4.47 -0.42 -9.13
C GLU A 46 3.47 0.16 -8.12
N ALA A 47 3.87 0.37 -6.86
CA ALA A 47 3.04 1.04 -5.86
C ALA A 47 2.71 2.48 -6.28
N SER A 48 3.69 3.18 -6.84
CA SER A 48 3.50 4.54 -7.38
C SER A 48 2.50 4.53 -8.54
N THR A 49 2.65 3.59 -9.48
CA THR A 49 1.75 3.44 -10.62
C THR A 49 0.33 3.11 -10.19
N PHE A 50 0.16 2.19 -9.24
CA PHE A 50 -1.15 1.85 -8.67
C PHE A 50 -1.80 3.07 -8.02
N SER A 51 -1.02 3.85 -7.26
CA SER A 51 -1.49 5.08 -6.60
C SER A 51 -1.94 6.14 -7.61
N GLU A 52 -1.17 6.37 -8.67
CA GLU A 52 -1.49 7.35 -9.72
C GLU A 52 -2.67 6.92 -10.60
N GLN A 53 -2.73 5.64 -10.98
CA GLN A 53 -3.68 5.17 -12.00
C GLN A 53 -4.99 4.65 -11.41
N VAL A 54 -4.98 4.13 -10.18
CA VAL A 54 -6.16 3.49 -9.56
C VAL A 54 -6.70 4.33 -8.41
N LEU A 55 -5.84 4.76 -7.49
CA LEU A 55 -6.31 5.41 -6.24
C LEU A 55 -6.61 6.89 -6.40
N ALA A 56 -5.68 7.64 -7.00
CA ALA A 56 -5.80 9.09 -7.16
C ALA A 56 -7.06 9.53 -7.93
N PRO A 57 -7.47 8.88 -9.04
CA PRO A 57 -8.70 9.24 -9.75
C PRO A 57 -9.97 9.10 -8.91
N LEU A 58 -9.93 8.27 -7.86
CA LEU A 58 -11.06 8.03 -6.97
C LEU A 58 -11.12 9.01 -5.79
N ASN A 59 -10.09 9.82 -5.56
CA ASN A 59 -10.00 10.67 -4.38
C ASN A 59 -11.09 11.76 -4.36
N GLU A 60 -11.24 12.49 -5.47
CA GLU A 60 -12.27 13.54 -5.58
C GLU A 60 -13.69 12.97 -5.48
N ASN A 61 -13.95 11.84 -6.14
CA ASN A 61 -15.24 11.18 -6.06
C ASN A 61 -15.52 10.71 -4.62
N GLY A 62 -14.53 10.08 -3.98
CA GLY A 62 -14.60 9.61 -2.61
C GLY A 62 -15.03 10.70 -1.62
N ASP A 63 -14.44 11.89 -1.74
CA ASP A 63 -14.79 13.06 -0.94
C ASP A 63 -16.22 13.57 -1.23
N ARG A 64 -16.58 13.71 -2.51
CA ARG A 64 -17.89 14.24 -2.93
C ARG A 64 -19.06 13.34 -2.55
N GLN A 65 -18.90 12.03 -2.67
CA GLN A 65 -19.98 11.07 -2.39
C GLN A 65 -20.06 10.72 -0.90
N GLY A 66 -18.90 10.53 -0.25
CA GLY A 66 -18.81 9.99 1.09
C GLY A 66 -19.42 8.60 1.23
N CYS A 67 -19.38 8.06 2.45
CA CYS A 67 -20.11 6.83 2.79
C CYS A 67 -21.53 7.19 3.23
N ARG A 68 -22.49 6.33 2.89
CA ARG A 68 -23.89 6.44 3.33
C ARG A 68 -24.33 5.15 4.02
N ILE A 69 -25.29 5.27 4.95
CA ILE A 69 -25.90 4.12 5.61
C ILE A 69 -27.27 3.90 4.97
N GLU A 70 -27.47 2.73 4.38
CA GLU A 70 -28.72 2.31 3.76
C GLU A 70 -29.13 0.94 4.31
N ASN A 71 -30.32 0.85 4.91
CA ASN A 71 -30.88 -0.41 5.44
C ASN A 71 -29.93 -1.19 6.39
N GLY A 72 -29.15 -0.46 7.20
CA GLY A 72 -28.18 -1.06 8.15
C GLY A 72 -26.83 -1.44 7.53
N SER A 73 -26.62 -1.22 6.24
CA SER A 73 -25.36 -1.46 5.53
C SER A 73 -24.68 -0.14 5.16
N VAL A 74 -23.36 -0.12 5.20
CA VAL A 74 -22.56 1.01 4.69
C VAL A 74 -22.36 0.83 3.19
N VAL A 75 -22.70 1.85 2.42
CA VAL A 75 -22.42 1.94 0.98
C VAL A 75 -21.26 2.92 0.78
N THR A 76 -20.18 2.44 0.19
CA THR A 76 -18.97 3.21 -0.11
C THR A 76 -19.12 4.01 -1.40
N PRO A 77 -18.27 5.04 -1.62
CA PRO A 77 -18.21 5.76 -2.89
C PRO A 77 -18.02 4.84 -4.12
N ASP A 78 -18.50 5.31 -5.26
CA ASP A 78 -18.35 4.59 -6.53
C ASP A 78 -16.87 4.33 -6.85
N GLY A 79 -16.58 3.12 -7.32
CA GLY A 79 -15.21 2.69 -7.66
C GLY A 79 -14.40 2.12 -6.49
N PHE A 80 -14.72 2.44 -5.23
CA PHE A 80 -13.96 1.96 -4.07
C PHE A 80 -13.96 0.43 -3.98
N ALA A 81 -15.10 -0.23 -4.20
CA ALA A 81 -15.18 -1.69 -4.15
C ALA A 81 -14.27 -2.36 -5.21
N ASN A 82 -14.19 -1.78 -6.41
CA ASN A 82 -13.31 -2.29 -7.47
C ASN A 82 -11.83 -2.03 -7.18
N ALA A 83 -11.50 -0.84 -6.64
CA ALA A 83 -10.15 -0.54 -6.20
C ALA A 83 -9.71 -1.42 -5.03
N TRP A 84 -10.61 -1.74 -4.10
CA TRP A 84 -10.36 -2.67 -2.99
C TRP A 84 -10.02 -4.07 -3.48
N LYS A 85 -10.75 -4.55 -4.49
CA LYS A 85 -10.45 -5.83 -5.13
C LYS A 85 -9.06 -5.83 -5.77
N GLN A 86 -8.73 -4.79 -6.55
CA GLN A 86 -7.40 -4.63 -7.14
C GLN A 86 -6.29 -4.52 -6.08
N LEU A 87 -6.59 -3.85 -4.95
CA LEU A 87 -5.67 -3.73 -3.83
C LEU A 87 -5.30 -5.12 -3.26
N GLY A 88 -6.30 -5.98 -3.08
CA GLY A 88 -6.11 -7.36 -2.64
C GLY A 88 -5.41 -8.24 -3.68
N GLU A 89 -5.83 -8.17 -4.95
CA GLU A 89 -5.23 -8.94 -6.06
C GLU A 89 -3.77 -8.56 -6.32
N GLY A 90 -3.41 -7.29 -6.10
CA GLY A 90 -2.02 -6.80 -6.16
C GLY A 90 -1.18 -7.11 -4.91
N GLY A 91 -1.75 -7.77 -3.90
CA GLY A 91 -1.02 -8.15 -2.68
C GLY A 91 -0.66 -6.97 -1.76
N TRP A 92 -1.20 -5.78 -2.00
CA TRP A 92 -0.83 -4.56 -1.27
C TRP A 92 -1.27 -4.57 0.20
N LEU A 93 -2.26 -5.38 0.56
CA LEU A 93 -2.77 -5.52 1.93
C LEU A 93 -1.83 -6.29 2.87
N SER A 94 -0.94 -7.12 2.33
CA SER A 94 -0.13 -8.10 3.08
C SER A 94 1.36 -8.04 2.73
N MET A 95 1.85 -6.90 2.23
CA MET A 95 3.24 -6.70 1.79
C MET A 95 4.30 -7.21 2.81
N ASN A 96 4.16 -6.84 4.08
CA ASN A 96 5.10 -7.20 5.15
C ASN A 96 4.65 -8.42 5.98
N MET A 97 3.52 -9.05 5.65
CA MET A 97 3.04 -10.20 6.41
C MET A 97 3.84 -11.46 6.02
N PRO A 98 3.94 -12.46 6.91
CA PRO A 98 4.66 -13.70 6.60
C PRO A 98 4.09 -14.46 5.40
N PRO A 99 4.94 -15.06 4.54
CA PRO A 99 4.48 -15.88 3.40
C PRO A 99 3.57 -17.05 3.77
N GLU A 100 3.72 -17.63 4.97
CA GLU A 100 2.85 -18.70 5.49
C GLU A 100 1.37 -18.31 5.59
N TYR A 101 1.07 -17.01 5.69
CA TYR A 101 -0.30 -16.47 5.67
C TYR A 101 -0.64 -15.74 4.36
N GLY A 102 0.15 -15.96 3.30
CA GLY A 102 -0.05 -15.32 1.99
C GLY A 102 0.42 -13.86 1.93
N GLY A 103 1.30 -13.44 2.84
CA GLY A 103 1.99 -12.17 2.72
C GLY A 103 3.20 -12.23 1.78
N GLN A 104 3.79 -11.06 1.49
CA GLN A 104 4.97 -11.00 0.61
C GLN A 104 6.29 -11.05 1.38
N GLY A 105 6.30 -10.94 2.72
CA GLY A 105 7.53 -10.97 3.53
C GLY A 105 8.45 -9.75 3.39
N LEU A 106 7.96 -8.65 2.80
CA LEU A 106 8.80 -7.48 2.53
C LEU A 106 9.31 -6.82 3.82
N PRO A 107 10.54 -6.26 3.79
CA PRO A 107 10.99 -5.40 4.88
C PRO A 107 10.01 -4.24 5.11
N GLU A 108 9.76 -3.92 6.38
CA GLU A 108 8.77 -2.91 6.78
C GLU A 108 9.00 -1.57 6.08
N VAL A 109 10.26 -1.15 5.93
CA VAL A 109 10.62 0.12 5.29
C VAL A 109 10.12 0.22 3.84
N ILE A 110 10.18 -0.88 3.08
CA ILE A 110 9.70 -0.91 1.69
C ILE A 110 8.18 -0.86 1.66
N SER A 111 7.53 -1.58 2.58
CA SER A 111 6.07 -1.56 2.73
C SER A 111 5.56 -0.18 3.13
N ILE A 112 6.26 0.56 3.99
CA ILE A 112 5.92 1.93 4.39
C ILE A 112 5.98 2.87 3.20
N ILE A 113 7.04 2.80 2.39
CA ILE A 113 7.22 3.69 1.23
C ILE A 113 6.16 3.41 0.16
N ALA A 114 5.84 2.14 -0.09
CA ALA A 114 4.72 1.78 -0.95
C ALA A 114 3.38 2.33 -0.42
N LYS A 115 3.08 2.15 0.88
CA LYS A 115 1.87 2.67 1.52
C LYS A 115 1.78 4.19 1.49
N GLU A 116 2.90 4.90 1.61
CA GLU A 116 2.94 6.37 1.55
C GLU A 116 2.36 6.89 0.24
N THR A 117 2.73 6.29 -0.89
CA THR A 117 2.16 6.66 -2.20
C THR A 117 0.64 6.47 -2.25
N GLN A 118 0.15 5.40 -1.64
CA GLN A 118 -1.27 5.04 -1.62
C GLN A 118 -2.09 5.96 -0.69
N LEU A 119 -1.53 6.31 0.47
CA LEU A 119 -2.12 7.23 1.44
C LEU A 119 -2.21 8.64 0.84
N ALA A 120 -1.13 9.11 0.21
CA ALA A 120 -1.09 10.42 -0.42
C ALA A 120 -2.04 10.51 -1.63
N ALA A 121 -2.23 9.43 -2.38
CA ALA A 121 -3.19 9.37 -3.49
C ALA A 121 -4.66 9.42 -3.02
N ASN A 122 -5.02 8.66 -1.99
CA ASN A 122 -6.40 8.57 -1.50
C ASN A 122 -6.48 8.07 -0.04
N GLN A 123 -6.35 9.00 0.90
CA GLN A 123 -6.40 8.70 2.35
C GLN A 123 -7.72 8.06 2.78
N GLY A 124 -8.85 8.53 2.24
CA GLY A 124 -10.18 8.05 2.60
C GLY A 124 -10.40 6.57 2.24
N PHE A 125 -9.81 6.12 1.12
CA PHE A 125 -9.78 4.70 0.74
C PHE A 125 -8.77 3.91 1.60
N THR A 126 -7.53 4.38 1.68
CA THR A 126 -6.39 3.62 2.22
C THR A 126 -6.46 3.40 3.73
N ILE A 127 -7.27 4.17 4.47
CA ILE A 127 -7.47 3.92 5.90
C ILE A 127 -8.10 2.56 6.20
N GLY A 128 -9.02 2.08 5.34
CA GLY A 128 -9.59 0.75 5.48
C GLY A 128 -8.53 -0.35 5.37
N ALA A 129 -7.62 -0.19 4.41
CA ALA A 129 -6.50 -1.11 4.20
C ALA A 129 -5.56 -1.12 5.40
N SER A 130 -5.19 0.07 5.89
CA SER A 130 -4.30 0.24 7.04
C SER A 130 -4.88 -0.36 8.33
N LEU A 131 -6.16 -0.16 8.59
CA LEU A 131 -6.86 -0.77 9.73
C LEU A 131 -6.94 -2.31 9.61
N THR A 132 -7.12 -2.81 8.39
CA THR A 132 -7.14 -4.25 8.10
C THR A 132 -5.78 -4.88 8.38
N SER A 133 -4.70 -4.33 7.81
CA SER A 133 -3.34 -4.83 8.04
C SER A 133 -2.93 -4.72 9.51
N GLY A 134 -3.29 -3.62 10.19
CA GLY A 134 -3.03 -3.45 11.62
C GLY A 134 -3.75 -4.48 12.50
N SER A 135 -5.02 -4.76 12.19
CA SER A 135 -5.81 -5.78 12.88
C SER A 135 -5.24 -7.18 12.64
N ALA A 136 -4.82 -7.48 11.41
CA ALA A 136 -4.16 -8.74 11.07
C ALA A 136 -2.85 -8.91 11.85
N ASN A 137 -2.03 -7.85 11.93
CA ASN A 137 -0.79 -7.88 12.70
C ASN A 137 -1.02 -8.10 14.20
N LEU A 138 -2.07 -7.50 14.78
CA LEU A 138 -2.45 -7.72 16.17
C LEU A 138 -2.79 -9.20 16.43
N ILE A 139 -3.60 -9.80 15.54
CA ILE A 139 -3.97 -11.21 15.63
C ILE A 139 -2.74 -12.09 15.45
N TYR A 140 -1.90 -11.81 14.46
CA TYR A 140 -0.67 -12.57 14.23
C TYR A 140 0.27 -12.54 15.45
N THR A 141 0.40 -11.39 16.11
CA THR A 141 1.35 -11.22 17.22
C THR A 141 0.85 -11.82 18.53
N PHE A 142 -0.46 -11.74 18.81
CA PHE A 142 -1.01 -12.05 20.13
C PHE A 142 -2.14 -13.08 20.13
N GLY A 143 -2.58 -13.54 18.96
CA GLY A 143 -3.58 -14.59 18.84
C GLY A 143 -3.04 -15.92 19.36
N SER A 144 -3.92 -16.73 19.94
CA SER A 144 -3.61 -18.14 20.16
C SER A 144 -3.63 -18.89 18.81
N GLU A 145 -2.99 -20.06 18.80
CA GLU A 145 -3.28 -21.08 17.78
C GLU A 145 -4.78 -21.46 17.75
#